data_AF-A0A6G0K0L8-F1
#
_entry.id   AF-A0A6G0K0L8-F1
#
_cell.length_a   1.000
_cell.length_b   1.000
_cell.length_c   1.000
_cell.angle_alpha   90.00
_cell.angle_beta   90.00
_cell.angle_gamma   90.00
#
_symmetry.space_group_name_H-M   'P 1'
#
loop_
_entity.id
_entity.type
_entity.pdbx_description
1 polymer ?
#
loop_
_entity_poly.entity_id
_entity_poly.type
_entity_poly.pdbx_seq_one_letter_code
_entity_poly.pdbx_strand_id
1 'polypeptide(L)'
;MVPARDFQSAKTKSQRQKRKSVFNLVTSRDFVSQLKRDINLLRVIAKHLEKFEKDSTPISEVYNTFLDMPSEFSACNLTPRELKSVEGIITKRFDFVYGDAHGLAYLLDPRFCGDGMDLSTRRSVEKFMSGWFGEDKTDDVLIQPAFYHGYVTELKISTSRQWKLLGEGRLPVFDFWCGLKKFDLLQEITKQLFRCAGSTSAAERNFSTHAFIHSKLRNWLTPRSR
;
A
#
# COMPACT_ATOMS: atom_id res chain seq x y z
N MET A 1 3.15 29.39 33.35
CA MET A 1 2.28 28.19 33.39
C MET A 1 0.86 28.68 33.66
N VAL A 2 -0.13 28.35 32.82
CA VAL A 2 -1.52 28.83 33.02
C VAL A 2 -2.19 28.00 34.13
N PRO A 3 -2.68 28.60 35.22
CA PRO A 3 -3.43 27.89 36.25
C PRO A 3 -4.67 27.18 35.69
N ALA A 4 -5.00 25.99 36.21
CA ALA A 4 -6.16 25.21 35.74
C ALA A 4 -7.50 25.98 35.77
N ARG A 5 -7.67 26.88 36.74
CA ARG A 5 -8.82 27.78 36.85
C ARG A 5 -8.95 28.74 35.66
N ASP A 6 -7.82 29.26 35.17
CA ASP A 6 -7.80 30.27 34.11
C ASP A 6 -8.09 29.63 32.75
N PHE A 7 -7.63 28.40 32.53
CA PHE A 7 -7.97 27.64 31.32
C PHE A 7 -9.46 27.31 31.23
N GLN A 8 -10.11 26.96 32.35
CA GLN A 8 -11.54 26.63 32.35
C GLN A 8 -12.46 27.84 32.33
N SER A 9 -11.94 29.05 32.52
CA SER A 9 -12.69 30.28 32.31
C SER A 9 -12.99 30.47 30.82
N ALA A 10 -14.21 30.84 30.44
CA ALA A 10 -14.54 31.19 29.06
C ALA A 10 -15.77 32.10 29.01
N LYS A 11 -15.86 32.96 27.99
CA LYS A 11 -16.93 33.95 27.84
C LYS A 11 -18.29 33.32 27.55
N THR A 12 -18.32 32.17 26.85
CA THR A 12 -19.56 31.47 26.51
C THR A 12 -19.63 30.07 27.12
N LYS A 13 -20.86 29.61 27.38
CA LYS A 13 -21.13 28.26 27.91
C LYS A 13 -20.55 27.15 27.02
N SER A 14 -20.70 27.29 25.70
CA SER A 14 -20.17 26.34 24.70
C SER A 14 -18.63 26.26 24.77
N GLN A 15 -17.95 27.41 24.82
CA GLN A 15 -16.49 27.44 24.97
C GLN A 15 -16.04 26.83 26.29
N ARG A 16 -16.72 27.14 27.40
CA ARG A 16 -16.42 26.57 28.72
C ARG A 16 -16.54 25.05 28.71
N GLN A 17 -17.57 24.52 28.06
CA GLN A 17 -17.79 23.08 27.95
C GLN A 17 -16.71 22.39 27.10
N LYS A 18 -16.31 22.98 25.97
CA LYS A 18 -15.18 22.50 25.17
C LYS A 18 -13.88 22.51 25.96
N ARG A 19 -13.54 23.62 26.63
CA ARG A 19 -12.32 23.73 27.46
C ARG A 19 -12.32 22.72 28.60
N LYS A 20 -13.45 22.52 29.28
CA LYS A 20 -13.58 21.50 30.33
C LYS A 20 -13.39 20.09 29.78
N SER A 21 -13.94 19.77 28.61
CA SER A 21 -13.75 18.48 27.96
C SER A 21 -12.28 18.22 27.60
N VAL A 22 -11.60 19.20 27.01
CA VAL A 22 -10.16 19.11 26.70
C VAL A 22 -9.34 18.96 27.97
N PHE A 23 -9.59 19.79 28.99
CA PHE A 23 -8.89 19.71 30.27
C PHE A 23 -9.03 18.31 30.88
N ASN A 24 -10.27 17.81 31.00
CA ASN A 24 -10.54 16.48 31.54
C ASN A 24 -9.84 15.37 30.75
N LEU A 25 -9.79 15.48 29.41
CA LEU A 25 -9.09 14.52 28.56
C LEU A 25 -7.58 14.52 28.84
N VAL A 26 -6.93 15.69 28.78
CA VAL A 26 -5.47 15.79 28.91
C VAL A 26 -4.96 15.55 30.33
N THR A 27 -5.79 15.81 31.35
CA THR A 27 -5.46 15.51 32.75
C THR A 27 -5.97 14.15 33.21
N SER A 28 -6.59 13.36 32.34
CA SER A 28 -7.03 12.02 32.70
C SER A 28 -5.83 11.13 33.03
N ARG A 29 -6.00 10.20 33.97
CA ARG A 29 -4.94 9.27 34.38
C ARG A 29 -4.46 8.40 33.22
N ASP A 30 -5.37 8.10 32.29
CA ASP A 30 -5.13 7.23 31.15
C ASP A 30 -4.72 7.99 29.87
N PHE A 31 -4.58 9.32 29.92
CA PHE A 31 -4.26 10.12 28.73
C PHE A 31 -2.99 9.62 28.03
N VAL A 32 -1.93 9.39 28.81
CA VAL A 32 -0.62 9.00 28.26
C VAL A 32 -0.64 7.57 27.71
N SER A 33 -1.33 6.63 28.37
CA SER A 33 -1.46 5.25 27.88
C SER A 33 -2.30 5.19 26.61
N GLN A 34 -3.40 5.95 26.56
CA GLN A 34 -4.24 6.09 25.39
C GLN A 34 -3.46 6.70 24.21
N LEU A 35 -2.70 7.78 24.44
CA LEU A 35 -1.89 8.41 23.42
C LEU A 35 -0.84 7.45 22.84
N LYS A 36 -0.18 6.65 23.69
CA LYS A 36 0.77 5.62 23.22
C LYS A 36 0.10 4.57 22.35
N ARG A 37 -1.12 4.16 22.70
CA ARG A 37 -1.93 3.23 21.90
C ARG A 37 -2.26 3.83 20.54
N ASP A 38 -2.71 5.09 20.50
CA ASP A 38 -3.07 5.78 19.27
C ASP A 38 -1.85 5.96 18.34
N ILE A 39 -0.68 6.29 18.91
CA ILE A 39 0.59 6.36 18.15
C ILE A 39 0.94 5.02 17.53
N ASN A 40 0.75 3.90 18.23
CA ASN A 40 1.03 2.57 17.69
C ASN A 40 0.12 2.24 16.51
N LEU A 41 -1.16 2.60 16.58
CA LEU A 41 -2.10 2.42 15.46
C LEU A 41 -1.70 3.26 14.25
N LEU A 42 -1.39 4.53 14.46
CA LEU A 42 -0.97 5.43 13.38
C LEU A 42 0.35 4.99 12.74
N ARG A 43 1.24 4.34 13.50
CA ARG A 43 2.53 3.84 12.98
C ARG A 43 2.34 2.75 11.91
N VAL A 44 1.32 1.88 12.06
CA VAL A 44 0.99 0.88 11.04
C VAL A 44 0.62 1.56 9.72
N ILE A 45 -0.20 2.61 9.79
CA ILE A 45 -0.63 3.39 8.61
C ILE A 45 0.57 4.13 8.00
N ALA A 46 1.35 4.83 8.84
CA ALA A 46 2.51 5.60 8.40
C ALA A 46 3.54 4.72 7.66
N LYS A 47 3.82 3.51 8.17
CA LYS A 47 4.70 2.53 7.52
C LYS A 47 4.28 2.23 6.08
N HIS A 48 2.99 2.04 5.83
CA HIS A 48 2.49 1.73 4.48
C HIS A 48 2.43 2.96 3.59
N LEU A 49 2.08 4.13 4.13
CA LEU A 49 2.15 5.39 3.38
C LEU A 49 3.59 5.65 2.90
N GLU A 50 4.56 5.56 3.81
CA GLU A 50 5.99 5.71 3.48
C GLU A 50 6.47 4.71 2.41
N LYS A 51 5.91 3.50 2.40
CA LYS A 51 6.19 2.49 1.37
C LYS A 51 5.67 2.94 0.01
N PHE A 52 4.42 3.37 -0.10
CA PHE A 52 3.81 3.77 -1.39
C PHE A 52 4.20 5.16 -1.86
N GLU A 53 4.78 5.99 -1.00
CA GLU A 53 5.37 7.25 -1.44
C GLU A 53 6.72 7.07 -2.16
N LYS A 54 7.36 5.89 -2.08
CA LYS A 54 8.60 5.62 -2.83
C LYS A 54 8.30 5.39 -4.30
N ASP A 55 9.12 5.98 -5.18
CA ASP A 55 8.99 5.85 -6.64
C ASP A 55 9.22 4.42 -7.16
N SER A 56 9.82 3.55 -6.33
CA SER A 56 10.24 2.21 -6.71
C SER A 56 9.30 1.09 -6.25
N THR A 57 8.20 1.41 -5.56
CA THR A 57 7.30 0.39 -5.00
C THR A 57 6.44 -0.21 -6.11
N PRO A 58 6.59 -1.52 -6.42
CA PRO A 58 5.82 -2.14 -7.49
C PRO A 58 4.35 -2.29 -7.08
N ILE A 59 3.45 -2.25 -8.06
CA ILE A 59 2.00 -2.34 -7.86
C ILE A 59 1.55 -3.67 -7.21
N SER A 60 2.37 -4.73 -7.27
CA SER A 60 2.16 -6.00 -6.56
C SER A 60 2.11 -5.84 -5.04
N GLU A 61 2.76 -4.80 -4.50
CA GLU A 61 2.80 -4.53 -3.06
C GLU A 61 1.44 -4.12 -2.49
N VAL A 62 0.51 -3.64 -3.34
CA VAL A 62 -0.84 -3.23 -2.90
C VAL A 62 -1.57 -4.42 -2.30
N TYR A 63 -1.69 -5.52 -3.05
CA TYR A 63 -2.37 -6.72 -2.57
C TYR A 63 -1.70 -7.28 -1.30
N ASN A 64 -0.37 -7.41 -1.33
CA ASN A 64 0.41 -7.88 -0.17
C ASN A 64 0.13 -7.04 1.09
N THR A 65 0.12 -5.72 0.94
CA THR A 65 -0.11 -4.79 2.05
C THR A 65 -1.47 -5.02 2.70
N PHE A 66 -2.51 -5.26 1.91
CA PHE A 66 -3.85 -5.53 2.45
C PHE A 66 -3.99 -6.93 3.05
N LEU A 67 -3.21 -7.92 2.61
CA LEU A 67 -3.13 -9.23 3.27
C LEU A 67 -2.49 -9.13 4.66
N ASP A 68 -1.41 -8.36 4.78
CA ASP A 68 -0.64 -8.25 6.03
C ASP A 68 -1.33 -7.36 7.08
N MET A 69 -2.00 -6.31 6.64
CA MET A 69 -2.53 -5.24 7.50
C MET A 69 -3.43 -5.72 8.65
N PRO A 70 -4.35 -6.70 8.48
CA PRO A 70 -5.13 -7.25 9.59
C PRO A 70 -4.25 -7.81 10.73
N SER A 71 -3.18 -8.53 10.39
CA SER A 71 -2.26 -9.10 11.37
C SER A 71 -1.45 -8.02 12.10
N GLU A 72 -1.04 -6.96 11.38
CA GLU A 72 -0.31 -5.83 11.96
C GLU A 72 -1.17 -5.02 12.94
N PHE A 73 -2.47 -4.82 12.63
CA PHE A 73 -3.39 -4.18 13.56
C PHE A 73 -3.79 -5.08 14.74
N SER A 74 -3.82 -6.41 14.54
CA SER A 74 -4.01 -7.36 15.63
C SER A 74 -2.88 -7.26 16.67
N ALA A 75 -1.67 -6.92 16.25
CA ALA A 75 -0.54 -6.67 17.14
C ALA A 75 -0.63 -5.36 17.95
N CYS A 76 -1.63 -4.50 17.70
CA CYS A 76 -1.76 -3.18 18.35
C CYS A 76 -2.54 -3.19 19.68
N ASN A 77 -2.75 -4.34 20.32
CA ASN A 77 -3.50 -4.49 21.59
C ASN A 77 -4.92 -3.87 21.53
N LEU A 78 -5.60 -4.05 20.40
CA LEU A 78 -6.98 -3.59 20.22
C LEU A 78 -7.95 -4.50 20.98
N THR A 79 -9.05 -3.93 21.45
CA THR A 79 -10.19 -4.75 21.89
C THR A 79 -10.78 -5.51 20.70
N PRO A 80 -11.47 -6.64 20.92
CA PRO A 80 -12.10 -7.39 19.82
C PRO A 80 -13.07 -6.55 18.98
N ARG A 81 -13.77 -5.60 19.62
CA ARG A 81 -14.67 -4.67 18.93
C ARG A 81 -13.91 -3.68 18.05
N GLU A 82 -12.82 -3.11 18.56
CA GLU A 82 -11.97 -2.19 17.79
C GLU A 82 -11.30 -2.91 16.61
N LEU A 83 -10.78 -4.13 16.83
CA LEU A 83 -10.17 -4.93 15.78
C LEU A 83 -11.17 -5.23 14.66
N LYS A 84 -12.38 -5.67 14.99
CA LYS A 84 -13.45 -5.88 14.00
C LYS A 84 -13.80 -4.61 13.23
N SER A 85 -13.79 -3.45 13.88
CA SER A 85 -13.99 -2.17 13.21
C SER A 85 -12.86 -1.84 12.25
N VAL A 86 -11.61 -2.09 12.65
CA VAL A 86 -10.43 -1.89 11.80
C VAL A 86 -10.44 -2.83 10.60
N GLU A 87 -10.68 -4.13 10.79
CA GLU A 87 -10.82 -5.11 9.71
C GLU A 87 -11.89 -4.67 8.70
N GLY A 88 -13.05 -4.22 9.16
CA GLY A 88 -14.10 -3.70 8.28
C GLY A 88 -13.69 -2.43 7.52
N ILE A 89 -12.81 -1.59 8.07
CA ILE A 89 -12.23 -0.44 7.36
C ILE A 89 -11.22 -0.91 6.31
N ILE A 90 -10.36 -1.87 6.66
CA ILE A 90 -9.37 -2.45 5.75
C ILE A 90 -10.07 -3.07 4.54
N THR A 91 -11.09 -3.90 4.75
CA THR A 91 -11.89 -4.49 3.67
C THR A 91 -12.50 -3.42 2.76
N LYS A 92 -13.19 -2.43 3.34
CA LYS A 92 -13.78 -1.34 2.53
C LYS A 92 -12.75 -0.55 1.73
N ARG A 93 -11.55 -0.36 2.28
CA ARG A 93 -10.47 0.33 1.58
C ARG A 93 -9.88 -0.54 0.49
N PHE A 94 -9.71 -1.83 0.75
CA PHE A 94 -9.29 -2.80 -0.25
C PHE A 94 -10.28 -2.82 -1.42
N ASP A 95 -11.57 -3.00 -1.16
CA ASP A 95 -12.62 -3.00 -2.20
C ASP A 95 -12.64 -1.72 -3.04
N PHE A 96 -12.29 -0.59 -2.42
CA PHE A 96 -12.24 0.71 -3.11
C PHE A 96 -11.02 0.86 -4.03
N VAL A 97 -9.85 0.37 -3.63
CA VAL A 97 -8.60 0.55 -4.39
C VAL A 97 -8.25 -0.64 -5.28
N TYR A 98 -8.77 -1.82 -4.96
CA TYR A 98 -8.45 -3.04 -5.67
C TYR A 98 -8.94 -2.99 -7.11
N GLY A 99 -8.16 -3.61 -7.98
CA GLY A 99 -8.47 -3.85 -9.37
C GLY A 99 -7.65 -5.06 -9.81
N ASP A 100 -8.10 -5.78 -10.83
CA ASP A 100 -7.47 -7.05 -11.22
C ASP A 100 -5.98 -6.92 -11.58
N ALA A 101 -5.53 -5.72 -12.00
CA ALA A 101 -4.11 -5.42 -12.20
C ALA A 101 -3.27 -5.60 -10.90
N HIS A 102 -3.81 -5.24 -9.73
CA HIS A 102 -3.13 -5.44 -8.45
C HIS A 102 -2.98 -6.94 -8.15
N GLY A 103 -4.05 -7.71 -8.36
CA GLY A 103 -4.03 -9.16 -8.17
C GLY A 103 -3.10 -9.86 -9.16
N LEU A 104 -3.14 -9.45 -10.44
CA LEU A 104 -2.24 -9.96 -11.47
C LEU A 104 -0.78 -9.65 -11.16
N ALA A 105 -0.48 -8.44 -10.69
CA ALA A 105 0.89 -8.07 -10.33
C ALA A 105 1.38 -8.89 -9.14
N TYR A 106 0.52 -9.12 -8.14
CA TYR A 106 0.83 -9.97 -7.00
C TYR A 106 1.03 -11.45 -7.40
N LEU A 107 0.23 -11.95 -8.35
CA LEU A 107 0.39 -13.29 -8.92
C LEU A 107 1.72 -13.45 -9.68
N LEU A 108 2.13 -12.42 -10.44
CA LEU A 108 3.31 -12.47 -11.30
C LEU A 108 4.59 -11.94 -10.64
N ASP A 109 4.51 -11.37 -9.45
CA ASP A 109 5.70 -11.00 -8.67
C ASP A 109 6.37 -12.27 -8.13
N PRO A 110 7.65 -12.56 -8.47
CA PRO A 110 8.34 -13.77 -8.00
C PRO A 110 8.45 -13.84 -6.47
N ARG A 111 8.34 -12.70 -5.78
CA ARG A 111 8.39 -12.64 -4.32
C ARG A 111 7.14 -13.27 -3.72
N PHE A 112 5.98 -13.07 -4.35
CA PHE A 112 4.67 -13.42 -3.81
C PHE A 112 4.04 -14.64 -4.50
N CYS A 113 4.09 -14.74 -5.83
CA CYS A 113 3.48 -15.83 -6.60
C CYS A 113 2.03 -16.14 -6.21
N GLY A 114 1.23 -15.10 -5.91
CA GLY A 114 -0.17 -15.29 -5.51
C GLY A 114 -0.36 -16.00 -4.17
N ASP A 115 0.65 -16.06 -3.30
CA ASP A 115 0.54 -16.71 -1.99
C ASP A 115 -0.57 -16.06 -1.14
N GLY A 116 -1.39 -16.88 -0.50
CA GLY A 116 -2.56 -16.41 0.27
C GLY A 116 -3.71 -15.81 -0.55
N MET A 117 -3.66 -15.79 -1.89
CA MET A 117 -4.75 -15.32 -2.74
C MET A 117 -5.93 -16.31 -2.71
N ASP A 118 -7.13 -15.80 -2.44
CA ASP A 118 -8.33 -16.65 -2.43
C ASP A 118 -8.76 -17.06 -3.85
N LEU A 119 -9.51 -18.15 -3.94
CA LEU A 119 -9.94 -18.73 -5.21
C LEU A 119 -10.80 -17.78 -6.06
N SER A 120 -11.60 -16.91 -5.43
CA SER A 120 -12.49 -16.01 -6.17
C SER A 120 -11.69 -14.88 -6.82
N THR A 121 -10.76 -14.28 -6.07
CA THR A 121 -9.82 -13.29 -6.60
C THR A 121 -8.96 -13.90 -7.70
N ARG A 122 -8.42 -15.10 -7.47
CA ARG A 122 -7.56 -15.78 -8.45
C ARG A 122 -8.27 -16.01 -9.79
N ARG A 123 -9.53 -16.45 -9.77
CA ARG A 123 -10.34 -16.62 -10.99
C ARG A 123 -10.59 -15.28 -11.70
N SER A 124 -10.81 -14.20 -10.96
CA SER A 124 -10.97 -12.85 -11.54
C SER A 124 -9.69 -12.42 -12.27
N VAL A 125 -8.54 -12.62 -11.63
CA VAL A 125 -7.21 -12.32 -12.19
C VAL A 125 -6.92 -13.16 -13.44
N GLU A 126 -7.19 -14.47 -13.39
CA GLU A 126 -7.02 -15.37 -14.52
C GLU A 126 -7.91 -14.95 -15.70
N LYS A 127 -9.18 -14.62 -15.45
CA LYS A 127 -10.10 -14.10 -16.46
C LYS A 127 -9.62 -12.77 -17.06
N PHE A 128 -9.16 -11.84 -16.21
CA PHE A 128 -8.61 -10.56 -16.66
C PHE A 128 -7.37 -10.76 -17.56
N MET A 129 -6.49 -11.68 -17.18
CA MET A 129 -5.29 -12.02 -17.94
C MET A 129 -5.65 -12.67 -19.29
N SER A 130 -6.60 -13.61 -19.34
CA SER A 130 -7.07 -14.21 -20.60
C SER A 130 -7.70 -13.16 -21.53
N GLY A 131 -8.48 -12.23 -20.98
CA GLY A 131 -9.08 -11.13 -21.74
C GLY A 131 -8.05 -10.20 -22.41
N TRP A 132 -6.82 -10.14 -21.90
CA TRP A 132 -5.75 -9.33 -22.46
C TRP A 132 -5.22 -9.86 -23.80
N PHE A 133 -5.17 -11.19 -23.96
CA PHE A 133 -4.60 -11.85 -25.13
C PHE A 133 -5.64 -12.36 -26.13
N GLY A 134 -6.92 -12.28 -25.78
CA GLY A 134 -8.04 -12.79 -26.57
C GLY A 134 -8.29 -14.27 -26.33
N GLU A 135 -9.50 -14.73 -26.68
CA GLU A 135 -9.97 -16.09 -26.40
C GLU A 135 -9.06 -17.16 -27.00
N ASP A 136 -8.51 -16.91 -28.19
CA ASP A 136 -7.64 -17.85 -28.93
C ASP A 136 -6.35 -18.24 -28.20
N LYS A 137 -5.90 -17.43 -27.24
CA LYS A 137 -4.65 -17.66 -26.47
C LYS A 137 -4.91 -18.00 -25.00
N THR A 138 -6.17 -18.20 -24.62
CA THR A 138 -6.56 -18.40 -23.21
C THR A 138 -5.78 -19.54 -22.56
N ASP A 139 -5.73 -20.70 -23.21
CA ASP A 139 -5.09 -21.89 -22.64
C ASP A 139 -3.58 -21.68 -22.49
N ASP A 140 -2.91 -21.15 -23.51
CA ASP A 140 -1.47 -20.84 -23.48
C ASP A 140 -1.12 -19.87 -22.36
N VAL A 141 -1.97 -18.85 -22.16
CA VAL A 141 -1.81 -17.84 -21.11
C VAL A 141 -2.02 -18.44 -19.73
N LEU A 142 -2.96 -19.36 -19.54
CA LEU A 142 -3.23 -20.00 -18.24
C LEU A 142 -2.21 -21.09 -17.88
N ILE A 143 -1.57 -21.70 -18.88
CA ILE A 143 -0.52 -22.70 -18.69
C ILE A 143 0.78 -22.06 -18.17
N GLN A 144 1.17 -20.89 -18.69
CA GLN A 144 2.45 -20.26 -18.32
C GLN A 144 2.58 -19.94 -16.82
N PRO A 145 1.57 -19.44 -16.09
CA PRO A 145 1.63 -19.22 -14.64
C PRO A 145 2.02 -20.47 -13.86
N ALA A 146 1.53 -21.66 -14.23
CA ALA A 146 1.87 -22.90 -13.54
C ALA A 146 3.36 -23.23 -13.69
N PHE A 147 3.90 -23.12 -14.92
CA PHE A 147 5.33 -23.32 -15.16
C PHE A 147 6.20 -22.22 -14.54
N TYR A 148 5.71 -20.98 -14.53
CA TYR A 148 6.37 -19.86 -13.88
C TYR A 148 6.48 -20.07 -12.37
N HIS A 149 5.42 -20.54 -11.71
CA HIS A 149 5.44 -20.87 -10.28
C HIS A 149 6.47 -21.98 -9.99
N GLY A 150 6.56 -23.00 -10.83
CA GLY A 150 7.59 -24.03 -10.72
C GLY A 150 9.00 -23.44 -10.82
N TYR A 151 9.25 -22.62 -11.85
CA TYR A 151 10.53 -21.93 -12.04
C TYR A 151 10.92 -21.05 -10.85
N VAL A 152 9.98 -20.27 -10.32
CA VAL A 152 10.23 -19.42 -9.15
C VAL A 152 10.52 -20.26 -7.91
N THR A 153 9.82 -21.38 -7.72
CA THR A 153 10.07 -22.30 -6.61
C THR A 153 11.49 -22.85 -6.65
N GLU A 154 11.98 -23.27 -7.81
CA GLU A 154 13.37 -23.70 -8.01
C GLU A 154 14.36 -22.56 -7.74
N LEU A 155 14.04 -21.34 -8.16
CA LEU A 155 14.86 -20.16 -7.90
C LEU A 155 15.00 -19.85 -6.40
N LYS A 156 13.92 -20.05 -5.63
CA LYS A 156 13.90 -19.90 -4.17
C LYS A 156 14.77 -20.98 -3.50
N ILE A 157 14.56 -22.25 -3.86
CA ILE A 157 15.26 -23.41 -3.26
C ILE A 157 16.76 -23.38 -3.56
N SER A 158 17.13 -23.05 -4.80
CA SER A 158 18.53 -22.95 -5.21
C SER A 158 19.30 -21.81 -4.51
N THR A 159 18.63 -21.00 -3.68
CA THR A 159 19.21 -19.87 -2.94
C THR A 159 20.01 -18.94 -3.86
N SER A 160 19.50 -18.74 -5.07
CA SER A 160 20.24 -18.03 -6.10
C SER A 160 20.57 -16.61 -5.65
N ARG A 161 21.72 -16.07 -6.09
CA ARG A 161 22.07 -14.68 -5.81
C ARG A 161 20.99 -13.71 -6.33
N GLN A 162 20.35 -14.06 -7.44
CA GLN A 162 19.24 -13.31 -8.01
C GLN A 162 18.03 -13.25 -7.05
N TRP A 163 17.67 -14.38 -6.42
CA TRP A 163 16.59 -14.43 -5.43
C TRP A 163 16.89 -13.54 -4.21
N LYS A 164 18.13 -13.56 -3.70
CA LYS A 164 18.53 -12.67 -2.60
C LYS A 164 18.38 -11.20 -2.97
N LEU A 165 18.82 -10.82 -4.17
CA LEU A 165 18.71 -9.43 -4.65
C LEU A 165 17.25 -9.00 -4.84
N LEU A 166 16.36 -9.91 -5.27
CA LEU A 166 14.91 -9.65 -5.32
C LEU A 166 14.32 -9.41 -3.94
N GLY A 167 14.62 -10.29 -2.97
CA GLY A 167 14.14 -10.17 -1.60
C GLY A 167 14.61 -8.90 -0.90
N GLU A 168 15.84 -8.46 -1.19
CA GLU A 168 16.40 -7.19 -0.69
C GLU A 168 15.89 -5.94 -1.42
N GLY A 169 15.10 -6.10 -2.50
CA GLY A 169 14.63 -5.00 -3.34
C GLY A 169 15.73 -4.33 -4.18
N ARG A 170 16.90 -4.97 -4.31
CA ARG A 170 18.03 -4.47 -5.11
C ARG A 170 17.91 -4.83 -6.59
N LEU A 171 17.19 -5.89 -6.90
CA LEU A 171 16.75 -6.21 -8.25
C LEU A 171 15.25 -5.86 -8.35
N PRO A 172 14.88 -4.81 -9.11
CA PRO A 172 13.48 -4.51 -9.37
C PRO A 172 12.76 -5.66 -10.07
N VAL A 173 11.48 -5.84 -9.75
CA VAL A 173 10.63 -6.89 -10.36
C VAL A 173 10.55 -6.72 -11.89
N PHE A 174 10.48 -5.47 -12.36
CA PHE A 174 10.52 -5.14 -13.78
C PHE A 174 11.80 -5.65 -14.47
N ASP A 175 12.97 -5.44 -13.87
CA ASP A 175 14.26 -5.86 -14.43
C ASP A 175 14.42 -7.38 -14.41
N PHE A 176 13.88 -8.05 -13.38
CA PHE A 176 13.80 -9.50 -13.35
C PHE A 176 13.02 -10.06 -14.55
N TRP A 177 11.85 -9.50 -14.83
CA TRP A 177 11.04 -9.89 -15.99
C TRP A 177 11.73 -9.57 -17.33
N CYS A 178 12.42 -8.43 -17.43
CA CYS A 178 13.22 -8.09 -18.62
C CYS A 178 14.39 -9.05 -18.87
N GLY A 179 15.01 -9.58 -17.81
CA GLY A 179 16.12 -10.53 -17.90
C GLY A 179 15.70 -11.97 -18.19
N LEU A 180 14.41 -12.29 -18.07
CA LEU A 180 13.88 -13.63 -18.31
C LEU A 180 13.78 -13.88 -19.82
N LYS A 181 14.12 -15.10 -20.26
CA LYS A 181 14.00 -15.53 -21.68
C LYS A 181 12.94 -16.63 -21.88
N LYS A 182 12.02 -16.74 -20.92
CA LYS A 182 10.93 -17.72 -20.86
C LYS A 182 9.61 -16.97 -20.61
N PHE A 183 8.49 -17.63 -20.91
CA PHE A 183 7.14 -17.12 -20.64
C PHE A 183 6.83 -15.82 -21.40
N ASP A 184 6.89 -15.87 -22.72
CA ASP A 184 6.80 -14.67 -23.58
C ASP A 184 5.48 -13.90 -23.38
N LEU A 185 4.36 -14.62 -23.21
CA LEU A 185 3.05 -14.01 -22.95
C LEU A 185 3.03 -13.31 -21.58
N LEU A 186 3.54 -13.98 -20.53
CA LEU A 186 3.65 -13.33 -19.23
C LEU A 186 4.63 -12.15 -19.24
N GLN A 187 5.70 -12.20 -20.03
CA GLN A 187 6.61 -11.07 -20.19
C GLN A 187 5.96 -9.86 -20.83
N GLU A 188 5.12 -10.04 -21.85
CA GLU A 188 4.41 -8.94 -22.50
C GLU A 188 3.55 -8.16 -21.50
N ILE A 189 2.74 -8.87 -20.70
CA ILE A 189 1.85 -8.23 -19.73
C ILE A 189 2.63 -7.63 -18.54
N THR A 190 3.67 -8.32 -18.04
CA THR A 190 4.43 -7.87 -16.86
C THR A 190 5.27 -6.63 -17.13
N LYS A 191 5.84 -6.50 -18.34
CA LYS A 191 6.57 -5.30 -18.75
C LYS A 191 5.69 -4.06 -18.74
N GLN A 192 4.41 -4.20 -19.09
CA GLN A 192 3.46 -3.09 -18.99
C GLN A 192 3.00 -2.88 -17.54
N LEU A 193 2.67 -3.96 -16.84
CA LEU A 193 2.13 -3.95 -15.49
C LEU A 193 3.09 -3.32 -14.46
N PHE A 194 4.38 -3.68 -14.50
CA PHE A 194 5.39 -3.17 -13.57
C PHE A 194 6.00 -1.82 -13.96
N ARG A 195 5.57 -1.22 -15.08
CA ARG A 195 5.83 0.20 -15.39
C ARG A 195 4.80 1.14 -14.78
N CYS A 196 3.65 0.63 -14.35
CA CYS A 196 2.65 1.43 -13.67
C CYS A 196 3.19 1.86 -12.29
N ALA A 197 3.10 3.17 -12.00
CA ALA A 197 3.42 3.68 -10.67
C ALA A 197 2.39 3.17 -9.65
N GLY A 198 2.86 2.66 -8.51
CA GLY A 198 1.99 2.21 -7.41
C GLY A 198 1.30 3.34 -6.63
N SER A 199 1.66 4.60 -6.89
CA SER A 199 1.05 5.78 -6.29
C SER A 199 1.25 7.03 -7.15
N THR A 200 0.31 7.96 -7.09
CA THR A 200 0.45 9.32 -7.65
C THR A 200 1.36 10.21 -6.79
N SER A 201 1.71 9.79 -5.57
CA SER A 201 2.51 10.60 -4.64
C SER A 201 3.96 10.81 -5.10
N ALA A 202 4.47 9.99 -6.02
CA ALA A 202 5.72 10.27 -6.74
C ALA A 202 5.66 11.64 -7.46
N ALA A 203 4.52 11.94 -8.10
CA ALA A 203 4.28 13.25 -8.70
C ALA A 203 4.06 14.32 -7.63
N GLU A 204 3.37 14.02 -6.53
CA GLU A 204 3.11 14.99 -5.43
C GLU A 204 4.38 15.46 -4.72
N ARG A 205 5.40 14.60 -4.56
CA ARG A 205 6.73 15.01 -4.03
C ARG A 205 7.42 15.99 -4.96
N ASN A 206 7.36 15.74 -6.27
CA ASN A 206 7.83 16.71 -7.26
C ASN A 206 7.05 18.02 -7.13
N PHE A 207 5.72 17.99 -7.03
CA PHE A 207 4.91 19.20 -6.86
C PHE A 207 5.17 19.92 -5.53
N SER A 208 5.43 19.20 -4.44
CA SER A 208 5.71 19.75 -3.12
C SER A 208 7.09 20.40 -3.06
N THR A 209 8.09 19.78 -3.69
CA THR A 209 9.44 20.36 -3.85
C THR A 209 9.38 21.65 -4.66
N HIS A 210 8.51 21.70 -5.67
CA HIS A 210 8.29 22.89 -6.49
C HIS A 210 7.13 23.77 -5.98
N ALA A 211 6.62 23.54 -4.76
CA ALA A 211 5.51 24.31 -4.21
C ALA A 211 5.83 25.82 -4.14
N PHE A 212 7.11 26.18 -3.99
CA PHE A 212 7.58 27.56 -4.04
C PHE A 212 7.29 28.26 -5.38
N ILE A 213 7.37 27.54 -6.50
CA ILE A 213 7.08 28.03 -7.86
C ILE A 213 5.57 28.12 -8.08
N HIS A 214 4.80 27.21 -7.48
CA HIS A 214 3.36 27.13 -7.71
C HIS A 214 2.50 27.96 -6.76
N SER A 215 2.96 28.23 -5.53
CA SER A 215 2.15 28.84 -4.46
C SER A 215 2.62 30.22 -4.00
N LYS A 216 3.92 30.55 -4.13
CA LYS A 216 4.40 31.86 -3.70
C LYS A 216 4.29 32.86 -4.83
N LEU A 217 3.47 33.90 -4.63
CA LEU A 217 3.17 34.97 -5.59
C LEU A 217 4.41 35.54 -6.30
N ARG A 218 5.55 35.60 -5.59
CA ARG A 218 6.83 36.12 -6.09
C ARG A 218 7.48 35.29 -7.21
N ASN A 219 7.19 33.99 -7.32
CA ASN A 219 7.83 33.09 -8.28
C ASN A 219 6.81 32.32 -9.14
N TRP A 220 5.59 32.85 -9.23
CA TRP A 220 4.49 32.20 -9.91
C TRP A 220 4.70 32.26 -11.43
N LEU A 221 5.06 31.12 -12.03
CA LEU A 221 5.16 30.99 -13.48
C LEU A 221 3.76 30.86 -14.10
N THR A 222 3.55 31.52 -15.23
CA THR A 222 2.28 31.44 -15.97
C THR A 222 2.10 30.04 -16.57
N PRO A 223 0.85 29.56 -16.74
CA PRO A 223 0.56 28.16 -17.11
C PRO A 223 1.21 27.66 -18.41
N ARG A 224 1.62 28.54 -19.32
CA ARG A 224 2.26 28.19 -20.60
C ARG A 224 3.78 27.98 -20.51
N SER A 225 4.35 28.27 -19.35
CA SER A 225 5.78 28.12 -19.02
C SER A 225 6.02 27.07 -17.93
N ARG A 226 4.99 26.26 -17.64
CA ARG A 226 5.03 25.11 -16.71
C ARG A 226 5.12 23.82 -17.48
#